data_AF-X0QQN7-F1
#
_entry.id   AF-X0QQN7-F1
#
_cell.length_a   1.000
_cell.length_b   1.000
_cell.length_c   1.000
_cell.angle_alpha   90.00
_cell.angle_beta   90.00
_cell.angle_gamma   90.00
#
_symmetry.space_group_name_H-M   'P 1'
#
loop_
_entity.id
_entity.type
_entity.pdbx_description
1 polymer ?
#
loop_
_entity_poly.entity_id
_entity_poly.type
_entity_poly.pdbx_seq_one_letter_code
_entity_poly.pdbx_strand_id
1 'polypeptide(L)'
;MQEENTALSPEAFEQAIMAKGQYYHIYHPFHIMMHEGKATQQQIQAWVANRFYYQINIPLKDAAIMANCLINACVKSGSSA
;
A
#
# COMPACT_ATOMS: atom_id res chain seq x y z
N MET A 1 -2.69 3.69 32.39
CA MET A 1 -2.31 4.65 31.34
C MET A 1 -3.38 4.56 30.27
N GLN A 2 -4.23 5.57 30.14
CA GLN A 2 -5.23 5.63 29.07
C GLN A 2 -4.55 6.36 27.91
N GLU A 3 -4.38 5.69 26.77
CA GLU A 3 -4.01 6.37 25.52
C GLU A 3 -5.19 7.24 25.10
N GLU A 4 -4.97 8.56 25.10
CA GLU A 4 -5.94 9.54 24.65
C GLU A 4 -6.15 9.35 23.14
N ASN A 5 -7.31 8.80 22.77
CA ASN A 5 -7.68 8.49 21.38
C ASN A 5 -8.13 9.76 20.63
N THR A 6 -7.23 10.74 20.58
CA THR A 6 -7.45 12.01 19.87
C THR A 6 -7.15 11.80 18.40
N ALA A 7 -8.11 12.14 17.54
CA ALA A 7 -7.91 12.10 16.10
C ALA A 7 -6.76 13.05 15.70
N LEU A 8 -5.83 12.55 14.88
CA LEU A 8 -4.74 13.35 14.35
C LEU A 8 -5.28 14.41 13.38
N SER A 9 -4.62 15.58 13.34
CA SER A 9 -4.80 16.52 12.23
C SER A 9 -4.39 15.86 10.91
N PRO A 10 -4.95 16.26 9.75
CA PRO A 10 -4.62 15.67 8.45
C PRO A 10 -3.10 15.56 8.19
N GLU A 11 -2.33 16.61 8.49
CA GLU A 11 -0.88 16.65 8.28
C GLU A 11 -0.14 15.66 9.17
N ALA A 12 -0.51 15.61 10.45
CA ALA A 12 0.05 14.66 11.41
C ALA A 12 -0.32 13.21 11.06
N PHE A 13 -1.52 12.99 10.52
CA PHE A 13 -1.96 11.68 10.05
C PHE A 13 -1.17 11.23 8.82
N GLU A 14 -0.99 12.11 7.82
CA GLU A 14 -0.16 11.83 6.65
C GLU A 14 1.28 11.49 7.05
N GLN A 15 1.88 12.31 7.93
CA GLN A 15 3.22 12.04 8.47
C GLN A 15 3.30 10.69 9.17
N ALA A 16 2.28 10.31 9.94
CA ALA A 16 2.21 9.01 10.60
C ALA A 16 2.14 7.85 9.59
N ILE A 17 1.40 7.98 8.48
CA ILE A 17 1.38 7.00 7.39
C ILE A 17 2.76 6.91 6.73
N MET A 18 3.37 8.05 6.38
CA MET A 18 4.67 8.10 5.72
C MET A 18 5.78 7.51 6.60
N ALA A 19 5.72 7.68 7.92
CA ALA A 19 6.64 7.06 8.87
C ALA A 19 6.57 5.52 8.87
N LYS A 20 5.46 4.91 8.44
CA LYS A 20 5.37 3.46 8.23
C LYS A 20 6.12 3.00 6.97
N GLY A 21 6.56 3.93 6.12
CA GLY A 21 7.40 3.65 4.96
C GLY A 21 8.70 2.91 5.30
N GLN A 22 9.18 2.98 6.54
CA GLN A 22 10.31 2.16 7.01
C GLN A 22 10.08 0.64 6.86
N TYR A 23 8.83 0.20 6.81
CA TYR A 23 8.45 -1.20 6.61
C TYR A 23 8.21 -1.55 5.13
N TYR A 24 8.49 -0.61 4.21
CA TYR A 24 8.29 -0.84 2.79
C TYR A 24 9.28 -1.88 2.25
N HIS A 25 8.82 -2.70 1.30
CA HIS A 25 9.53 -3.91 0.89
C HIS A 25 10.88 -3.67 0.20
N ILE A 26 11.18 -2.44 -0.22
CA ILE A 26 12.48 -2.09 -0.80
C ILE A 26 13.63 -2.29 0.19
N TYR A 27 13.35 -2.16 1.49
CA TYR A 27 14.32 -2.36 2.57
C TYR A 27 14.45 -3.83 2.98
N HIS A 28 13.62 -4.73 2.43
CA HIS A 28 13.69 -6.14 2.79
C HIS A 28 15.01 -6.76 2.29
N PRO A 29 15.72 -7.57 3.10
CA PRO A 29 17.02 -8.14 2.72
C PRO A 29 17.01 -8.89 1.38
N PHE A 30 15.92 -9.60 1.08
CA PHE A 30 15.75 -10.27 -0.22
C PHE A 30 15.72 -9.28 -1.40
N HIS A 31 15.03 -8.14 -1.25
CA HIS A 31 14.94 -7.14 -2.31
C HIS A 31 16.30 -6.49 -2.57
N ILE A 32 17.04 -6.19 -1.49
CA ILE A 32 18.42 -5.67 -1.57
C ILE A 32 19.33 -6.68 -2.27
N MET A 33 19.37 -7.93 -1.80
CA MET A 33 20.16 -9.01 -2.40
C MET A 33 19.86 -9.20 -3.89
N MET A 34 18.57 -9.17 -4.26
CA MET A 34 18.13 -9.29 -5.64
C MET A 34 18.61 -8.11 -6.50
N HIS A 35 18.46 -6.87 -6.01
CA HIS A 35 18.89 -5.66 -6.71
C HIS A 35 20.42 -5.58 -6.87
N GLU A 36 21.17 -6.09 -5.90
CA GLU A 36 22.63 -6.21 -5.96
C GLU A 36 23.11 -7.33 -6.90
N GLY A 37 22.20 -8.08 -7.55
CA GLY A 37 22.55 -9.16 -8.45
C GLY A 37 23.09 -10.42 -7.76
N LYS A 38 22.88 -10.55 -6.45
CA LYS A 38 23.38 -11.68 -5.65
C LYS A 38 22.42 -12.87 -5.57
N ALA A 39 21.20 -12.71 -6.11
CA ALA A 39 20.20 -13.77 -6.13
C ALA A 39 20.57 -14.88 -7.12
N THR A 40 20.36 -16.14 -6.74
CA THR A 40 20.49 -17.27 -7.65
C THR A 40 19.33 -17.31 -8.65
N GLN A 41 19.50 -18.02 -9.76
CA GLN A 41 18.44 -18.20 -10.75
C GLN A 41 17.16 -18.77 -10.13
N GLN A 42 17.28 -19.77 -9.24
CA GLN A 42 16.14 -20.38 -8.56
C GLN A 42 15.40 -19.37 -7.66
N GLN A 43 16.12 -18.50 -6.95
CA GLN A 43 15.53 -17.44 -6.12
C GLN A 43 14.76 -16.42 -6.97
N ILE A 44 15.30 -16.02 -8.12
CA ILE A 44 14.61 -15.14 -9.06
C ILE A 44 13.35 -15.80 -9.61
N GLN A 45 13.42 -17.06 -10.04
CA GLN A 45 12.25 -17.79 -10.54
C GLN A 45 11.14 -17.88 -9.49
N ALA A 46 11.50 -18.18 -8.24
CA ALA A 46 10.55 -18.18 -7.13
C ALA A 46 9.93 -16.79 -6.91
N TRP A 47 10.74 -15.72 -6.93
CA TRP A 47 10.24 -14.35 -6.84
C TRP A 47 9.28 -14.01 -7.99
N VAL A 48 9.61 -14.37 -9.24
CA VAL A 48 8.76 -14.12 -10.41
C VAL A 48 7.42 -14.85 -10.28
N ALA A 49 7.40 -16.12 -9.87
CA ALA A 49 6.16 -16.86 -9.70
C ALA A 49 5.23 -16.20 -8.67
N ASN A 50 5.79 -15.79 -7.53
CA ASN A 50 5.04 -15.10 -6.48
C ASN A 50 4.59 -13.70 -6.92
N ARG A 51 5.48 -12.94 -7.58
CA ARG A 51 5.17 -11.58 -8.00
C ARG A 51 4.15 -11.57 -9.14
N PHE A 52 4.22 -12.52 -10.06
CA PHE A 52 3.18 -12.70 -11.08
C PHE A 52 1.82 -12.90 -10.44
N TYR A 53 1.70 -13.82 -9.49
CA TYR A 53 0.43 -14.05 -8.78
C TYR A 53 -0.06 -12.80 -8.05
N TYR A 54 0.82 -12.07 -7.36
CA TYR A 54 0.46 -10.78 -6.75
C TYR A 54 -0.07 -9.78 -7.79
N GLN A 55 0.63 -9.61 -8.92
CA GLN A 55 0.29 -8.62 -9.94
C GLN A 55 -1.07 -8.91 -10.60
N ILE A 56 -1.38 -10.17 -10.91
CA ILE A 56 -2.68 -10.53 -11.52
C ILE A 56 -3.86 -10.33 -10.56
N ASN A 57 -3.61 -10.27 -9.24
CA ASN A 57 -4.64 -10.00 -8.24
C ASN A 57 -4.86 -8.51 -7.97
N ILE A 58 -3.98 -7.61 -8.43
CA ILE A 58 -4.17 -6.15 -8.26
C ILE A 58 -5.51 -5.69 -8.88
N PRO A 59 -5.88 -6.06 -10.12
CA PRO A 59 -7.16 -5.65 -10.69
C PRO A 59 -8.37 -6.19 -9.91
N LEU A 60 -8.28 -7.38 -9.31
CA LEU A 60 -9.36 -7.92 -8.46
C LEU A 60 -9.53 -7.11 -7.18
N LYS A 61 -8.41 -6.76 -6.53
CA LYS A 61 -8.39 -5.87 -5.36
C LYS A 61 -8.97 -4.49 -5.72
N ASP A 62 -8.57 -3.92 -6.87
CA ASP A 62 -9.06 -2.62 -7.33
C ASP A 62 -10.57 -2.67 -7.66
N ALA A 63 -11.05 -3.72 -8.32
CA ALA A 63 -12.47 -3.92 -8.60
C ALA A 63 -13.30 -4.01 -7.31
N ALA A 64 -12.80 -4.70 -6.28
CA ALA A 64 -13.46 -4.78 -4.97
C ALA A 64 -13.57 -3.40 -4.30
N ILE A 65 -12.54 -2.56 -4.41
CA ILE A 65 -12.59 -1.16 -3.92
C ILE A 65 -13.64 -0.38 -4.71
N MET A 66 -13.59 -0.45 -6.05
CA MET A 66 -14.53 0.28 -6.92
C MET A 66 -15.99 -0.10 -6.64
N ALA A 67 -16.28 -1.38 -6.40
CA ALA A 67 -17.62 -1.85 -6.06
C ALA A 67 -18.15 -1.29 -4.72
N ASN A 68 -17.27 -0.89 -3.81
CA ASN A 68 -17.61 -0.30 -2.51
C ASN A 68 -17.55 1.24 -2.50
N CYS A 69 -17.05 1.86 -3.56
CA CYS A 69 -17.07 3.32 -3.70
C CYS A 69 -18.47 3.78 -4.13
N LEU A 70 -19.19 4.44 -3.23
CA LEU A 70 -20.48 5.06 -3.55
C LEU A 70 -20.25 6.21 -4.56
N ILE A 71 -20.87 6.12 -5.74
CA ILE A 71 -20.82 7.12 -6.84
C ILE A 71 -21.15 8.56 -6.39
N ASN A 72 -21.76 8.75 -5.21
CA ASN A 72 -22.28 10.04 -4.76
C ASN A 72 -21.42 10.76 -3.70
N ALA A 73 -20.28 10.22 -3.26
CA ALA A 73 -19.45 10.90 -2.25
C ALA A 73 -18.83 12.22 -2.77
N CYS A 74 -18.67 12.38 -4.08
CA CYS A 74 -18.11 13.60 -4.70
C CYS A 74 -19.15 14.72 -4.98
N VAL A 75 -20.45 14.43 -4.89
CA VAL A 75 -21.51 15.41 -5.29
C VAL A 75 -22.02 16.26 -4.12
N LYS A 76 -21.66 15.95 -2.87
CA LYS A 76 -22.21 16.63 -1.68
C LYS A 76 -21.33 17.73 -1.07
N SER A 77 -20.35 18.29 -1.79
CA SER A 77 -19.60 19.48 -1.35
C SER A 77 -19.92 20.74 -2.16
N GLY A 78 -21.08 20.79 -2.82
CA GLY A 78 -21.60 21.96 -3.52
C GLY A 78 -22.99 22.34 -3.03
N SER A 79 -23.13 22.77 -1.78
CA SER A 79 -24.32 23.45 -1.28
C SER A 79 -23.89 24.63 -0.41
N SER A 80 -23.82 25.81 -1.04
CA SER A 80 -24.12 27.14 -0.50
C SER A 80 -23.76 28.19 -1.56
N ALA A 81 -24.75 28.56 -2.36
CA ALA A 81 -24.86 29.86 -3.02
C ALA A 81 -26.35 30.23 -3.01
#